data_AF-A0A925A0Y2-F1
#
_entry.id   AF-A0A925A0Y2-F1
#
_cell.length_a   1.000
_cell.length_b   1.000
_cell.length_c   1.000
_cell.angle_alpha   90.00
_cell.angle_beta   90.00
_cell.angle_gamma   90.00
#
_symmetry.space_group_name_H-M   'P 1'
#
loop_
_entity.id
_entity.type
_entity.pdbx_description
1 polymer ?
#
loop_
_entity_poly.entity_id
_entity_poly.type
_entity_poly.pdbx_seq_one_letter_code
_entity_poly.pdbx_strand_id
1 'polypeptide(L)' 'MSKARNQFTTEFKQECVNLVVNQGYGIAQDASAMQVGLSSMQRWVGQYKQELRGVTPLAKALTPEQQRI' A
#
# COMPACT_ATOMS: atom_id res chain seq x y z
N MET A 1 -17.58 -20.80 0.17
CA MET A 1 -17.37 -19.62 -0.70
C MET A 1 -16.02 -19.00 -0.39
N SER A 2 -14.94 -19.52 -0.98
CA SER A 2 -13.60 -18.94 -0.87
C SER A 2 -13.62 -17.58 -1.56
N LYS A 3 -13.68 -16.48 -0.78
CA LYS A 3 -13.50 -15.12 -1.29
C LYS A 3 -12.18 -15.11 -2.06
N ALA A 4 -12.26 -15.03 -3.39
CA ALA A 4 -11.11 -14.79 -4.24
C ALA A 4 -10.37 -13.59 -3.65
N ARG A 5 -9.16 -13.81 -3.15
CA ARG A 5 -8.31 -12.71 -2.72
C ARG A 5 -7.99 -11.96 -4.00
N ASN A 6 -8.69 -10.86 -4.28
CA ASN A 6 -8.23 -9.87 -5.24
C ASN A 6 -6.83 -9.46 -4.78
N GLN A 7 -5.82 -10.06 -5.39
CA GLN A 7 -4.44 -9.70 -5.15
C GLN A 7 -4.22 -8.40 -5.88
N PHE A 8 -4.36 -7.29 -5.15
CA PHE A 8 -3.93 -5.99 -5.66
C PHE A 8 -2.47 -6.08 -6.06
N THR A 9 -2.16 -5.60 -7.27
CA THR A 9 -0.79 -5.55 -7.78
C THR A 9 0.04 -4.61 -6.94
N THR A 10 1.37 -4.75 -7.00
CA THR A 10 2.27 -3.88 -6.25
C THR A 10 2.10 -2.43 -6.68
N GLU A 11 2.04 -2.21 -7.99
CA GLU A 11 1.91 -0.90 -8.63
C GLU A 11 0.63 -0.21 -8.14
N PHE A 12 -0.48 -0.94 -8.07
CA PHE A 12 -1.75 -0.39 -7.57
C PHE A 12 -1.63 0.07 -6.11
N LYS A 13 -0.97 -0.72 -5.26
CA LYS A 13 -0.78 -0.35 -3.85
C LYS A 13 0.15 0.85 -3.71
N GLN A 14 1.20 0.94 -4.53
CA GLN A 14 2.09 2.10 -4.54
C GLN A 14 1.35 3.37 -4.94
N GLU A 15 0.50 3.31 -5.96
CA GLU A 15 -0.28 4.46 -6.43
C GLU A 15 -1.17 5.01 -5.31
N CYS A 16 -1.92 4.13 -4.65
CA CYS A 16 -2.75 4.48 -3.49
C CYS A 16 -1.92 5.16 -2.38
N VAL A 17 -0.79 4.55 -2.00
CA VAL A 17 0.04 5.11 -0.93
C VAL A 17 0.69 6.43 -1.33
N ASN A 18 1.07 6.57 -2.59
CA ASN A 18 1.67 7.79 -3.14
C ASN A 18 0.68 8.97 -3.06
N LEU A 19 -0.61 8.75 -3.35
CA LEU A 19 -1.66 9.76 -3.17
C LEU A 19 -1.76 10.23 -1.72
N VAL A 20 -1.71 9.30 -0.76
CA VAL A 20 -1.75 9.64 0.67
C VAL A 20 -0.48 10.36 1.12
N VAL A 21 0.70 9.85 0.75
CA VAL A 21 1.98 10.31 1.31
C VAL A 21 2.51 11.55 0.61
N ASN A 22 2.47 11.58 -0.72
CA ASN A 22 3.05 12.67 -1.52
C ASN A 22 2.01 13.73 -1.89
N GLN A 23 0.76 13.34 -2.16
CA GLN A 23 -0.31 14.31 -2.45
C GLN A 23 -1.11 14.75 -1.20
N GLY A 24 -0.86 14.12 -0.04
CA GLY A 24 -1.48 14.52 1.22
C GLY A 24 -2.96 14.15 1.34
N TYR A 25 -3.46 13.21 0.54
CA TYR A 25 -4.84 12.74 0.63
C TYR A 25 -5.09 12.05 1.98
N GLY A 26 -6.33 12.17 2.48
CA GLY A 26 -6.75 11.43 3.64
C GLY A 26 -6.84 9.92 3.35
N ILE A 27 -6.31 9.08 4.24
CA ILE A 27 -6.33 7.61 4.08
C ILE A 27 -7.75 7.09 3.81
N ALA A 28 -8.76 7.62 4.49
CA ALA A 28 -10.16 7.21 4.31
C ALA A 28 -10.76 7.70 2.98
N GLN A 29 -10.35 8.88 2.53
CA GLN A 29 -10.79 9.45 1.26
C GLN A 29 -10.22 8.64 0.10
N ASP A 30 -8.92 8.35 0.14
CA ASP A 30 -8.24 7.58 -0.90
C ASP A 30 -8.72 6.12 -0.92
N ALA A 31 -8.93 5.51 0.25
CA ALA A 31 -9.53 4.17 0.35
C ALA A 31 -10.92 4.10 -0.28
N SER A 32 -11.76 5.12 -0.06
CA SER A 32 -13.07 5.21 -0.70
C SER A 32 -12.97 5.44 -2.22
N ALA A 33 -12.03 6.29 -2.67
CA ALA A 33 -11.83 6.60 -4.08
C ALA A 33 -11.34 5.37 -4.87
N MET A 34 -10.41 4.61 -4.30
CA MET A 34 -9.82 3.42 -4.90
C MET A 34 -10.61 2.13 -4.65
N GLN A 35 -11.75 2.22 -3.95
CA GLN A 35 -12.56 1.07 -3.51
C GLN A 35 -11.76 0.00 -2.73
N VAL A 36 -10.81 0.47 -1.91
CA VAL A 36 -9.96 -0.35 -1.06
C VAL A 36 -10.48 -0.29 0.37
N GLY A 37 -10.42 -1.41 1.10
CA GLY A 37 -10.72 -1.41 2.52
C GLY A 37 -9.77 -0.51 3.31
N LEU A 38 -10.30 0.32 4.22
CA LEU A 38 -9.51 1.26 5.03
C LEU A 38 -8.34 0.59 5.75
N SER A 39 -8.55 -0.60 6.30
CA SER A 39 -7.52 -1.37 7.00
C SER A 39 -6.38 -1.82 6.07
N SER A 40 -6.67 -2.17 4.83
CA SER A 40 -5.66 -2.47 3.81
C SER A 40 -4.84 -1.23 3.48
N MET A 41 -5.51 -0.09 3.28
CA MET A 41 -4.84 1.19 2.97
C MET A 41 -3.90 1.63 4.11
N GLN A 42 -4.37 1.59 5.36
CA GLN A 42 -3.57 1.91 6.54
C GLN A 42 -2.32 1.02 6.63
N ARG A 43 -2.47 -0.28 6.36
CA ARG A 43 -1.35 -1.22 6.35
C ARG A 43 -0.33 -0.88 5.26
N TRP A 44 -0.78 -0.55 4.05
CA TRP A 44 0.12 -0.20 2.95
C TRP A 44 0.86 1.10 3.21
N VAL A 45 0.18 2.14 3.70
CA VAL A 45 0.81 3.42 4.07
C VAL A 45 1.83 3.22 5.19
N GLY A 46 1.48 2.42 6.21
CA GLY A 46 2.39 2.11 7.31
C GLY A 46 3.62 1.33 6.86
N GLN A 47 3.46 0.37 5.94
CA GLN A 47 4.57 -0.37 5.36
C GLN A 47 5.45 0.55 4.51
N TYR A 48 4.90 1.34 3.58
CA TYR A 48 5.69 2.27 2.76
C TYR A 48 6.48 3.30 3.59
N LYS A 49 5.91 3.82 4.68
CA LYS A 49 6.64 4.72 5.59
C LYS A 49 7.80 4.03 6.32
N GLN A 50 7.69 2.72 6.58
CA GLN A 50 8.78 1.93 7.14
C GLN A 50 9.86 1.67 6.08
N GLU A 51 9.46 1.32 4.86
CA GLU A 51 10.36 1.13 3.72
C GLU A 51 11.17 2.42 3.42
N LEU A 52 10.52 3.59 3.43
CA LEU A 52 11.19 4.90 3.31
C LEU A 52 12.21 5.19 4.42
N ARG A 53 12.07 4.56 5.59
CA ARG A 53 13.02 4.68 6.70
C ARG A 53 14.14 3.63 6.64
N GLY A 54 14.22 2.87 5.55
CA GLY A 54 15.21 1.79 5.38
C GLY A 54 14.87 0.52 6.15
N VAL A 55 13.62 0.35 6.61
CA VAL A 55 13.17 -0.90 7.23
C VAL A 55 12.79 -1.86 6.12
N THR A 56 13.49 -2.99 6.03
CA THR A 56 13.15 -4.05 5.08
C THR A 56 11.88 -4.78 5.52
N PRO A 57 10.84 -4.83 4.68
CA PRO A 57 9.60 -5.54 5.00
C PRO A 57 9.84 -7.06 5.02
N LEU A 58 9.24 -7.76 5.98
CA LEU A 58 9.26 -9.23 6.04
C LEU A 58 8.34 -9.88 4.97
N ALA A 59 7.48 -9.10 4.34
CA ALA A 59 6.55 -9.52 3.28
C ALA A 59 6.96 -8.90 1.93
N LYS A 60 6.29 -9.29 0.83
CA LYS A 60 6.48 -8.65 -0.48
C LYS A 60 6.46 -7.13 -0.33
N ALA A 61 7.59 -6.52 -0.64
CA ALA A 61 7.76 -5.09 -0.50
C ALA A 61 6.75 -4.33 -1.35
N LEU A 62 6.34 -3.17 -0.87
CA LEU A 62 5.50 -2.27 -1.64
C LEU A 62 6.34 -1.48 -2.62
N THR A 63 7.58 -1.12 -2.31
CA THR A 63 8.50 -0.42 -3.22
C THR A 63 9.21 -1.38 -4.17
N PRO A 64 9.48 -0.98 -5.43
CA PRO A 64 10.14 -1.85 -6.40
C PRO A 64 11.58 -2.20 -5.98
N GLU A 65 12.24 -1.29 -5.27
CA GLU A 65 13.63 -1.46 -4.81
C GLU A 65 13.80 -2.64 -3.84
N GLN A 66 12.75 -2.98 -3.07
CA GLN A 66 12.79 -4.05 -2.07
C GLN A 66 12.10 -5.35 -2.55
N GLN A 67 11.55 -5.39 -3.76
CA GLN A 67 10.96 -6.61 -4.33
C GLN A 67 11.97 -7.59 -4.95
N ARG A 68 13.25 -7.19 -5.02
CA ARG A 68 14.33 -7.93 -5.69
C ARG A 68 15.25 -8.72 -4.75
N ILE A 69 14.73 -9.22 -3.62
CA ILE A 69 15.47 -10.13 -2.73
C ILE A 69 14.84 -11.51 -2.74
#